data_AF-A0A0Q6V477-F1
#
_entry.id   AF-A0A0Q6V477-F1
#
_cell.length_a   1.000
_cell.length_b   1.000
_cell.length_c   1.000
_cell.angle_alpha   90.00
_cell.angle_beta   90.00
_cell.angle_gamma   90.00
#
_symmetry.space_group_name_H-M   'P 1'
#
loop_
_entity.id
_entity.type
_entity.pdbx_description
1 polymer ?
#
loop_
_entity_poly.entity_id
_entity_poly.type
_entity_poly.pdbx_seq_one_letter_code
_entity_poly.pdbx_strand_id
1 'polypeptide(L)'
;MTVAPHYAPELRLLFSGRPAPAALRASLTSVSATCGFGDADRLEVSIANEGLRWLDNDLFHLDTPVELWLGYSPEQPERVFAGEVVAADATFPSGGIPTMTVAAQDRRTRLAAAQPSRWFAVSVPTYGVMPLPDLVVAPELALEHGLLATVDPLGSVLAAALGAAETLMSLDDPTLRQRIVRKQAGESSLDLLKRIAVENAWEVAIDHRAEPAGLVVSLMSPAAHLAPDVTVKYGASLLDFSPRISAVGQVAKVSARVWQPSIRLELTISVGYDWDRQSLEIDVTPGFGLPIGGGKGTEMTLVDEPISPANAARVVLGKLLPKLNKRMTARGTCAGNAAIRAGHVIQVEGVGETYGGLWRVVSVTQTLDSSGWRTTFDARKELWFGSIPPASQGAVRVQGGLLSLPSGA
;
A
#
# COMPACT_ATOMS: atom_id res chain seq x y z
N MET A 1 -19.02 19.57 -30.26
CA MET A 1 -17.66 19.40 -30.81
C MET A 1 -16.92 18.48 -29.86
N THR A 2 -16.74 17.21 -30.23
CA THR A 2 -15.89 16.28 -29.49
C THR A 2 -14.45 16.73 -29.65
N VAL A 3 -13.90 17.32 -28.60
CA VAL A 3 -12.48 17.68 -28.49
C VAL A 3 -11.70 16.39 -28.77
N ALA A 4 -10.80 16.42 -29.77
CA ALA A 4 -9.92 15.28 -30.02
C ALA A 4 -9.16 14.96 -28.73
N PRO A 5 -9.07 13.69 -28.31
CA PRO A 5 -8.35 13.36 -27.09
C PRO A 5 -6.89 13.83 -27.18
N HIS A 6 -6.47 14.60 -26.18
CA HIS A 6 -5.15 15.20 -26.11
C HIS A 6 -4.14 14.16 -25.61
N TYR A 7 -3.30 13.65 -26.50
CA TYR A 7 -2.32 12.59 -26.18
C TYR A 7 -0.86 13.07 -26.26
N ALA A 8 -0.59 14.38 -26.16
CA ALA A 8 0.77 14.89 -26.08
C ALA A 8 1.23 14.89 -24.62
N PRO A 9 2.02 13.89 -24.16
CA PRO A 9 2.45 13.83 -22.78
C PRO A 9 3.38 15.00 -22.46
N GLU A 10 3.12 15.67 -21.34
CA GLU A 10 4.01 16.67 -20.75
C GLU A 10 4.79 16.04 -19.59
N LEU A 11 6.11 16.17 -19.65
CA LEU A 11 7.04 15.79 -18.59
C LEU A 11 7.65 17.04 -17.99
N ARG A 12 7.60 17.15 -16.66
CA ARG A 12 8.35 18.17 -15.93
C ARG A 12 9.14 17.50 -14.81
N LEU A 13 10.46 17.59 -14.94
CA LEU A 13 11.43 17.08 -13.97
C LEU A 13 12.07 18.28 -13.27
N LEU A 14 12.09 18.27 -11.94
CA LEU A 14 12.74 19.31 -11.14
C LEU A 14 13.86 18.69 -10.33
N PHE A 15 15.00 19.37 -10.25
CA PHE A 15 16.11 19.05 -9.35
C PHE A 15 16.35 20.25 -8.44
N SER A 16 16.36 20.03 -7.13
CA SER A 16 16.44 21.12 -6.13
C SER A 16 15.43 22.26 -6.40
N GLY A 17 14.20 21.90 -6.78
CA GLY A 17 13.12 22.85 -7.10
C GLY A 17 13.29 23.62 -8.42
N ARG A 18 14.33 23.33 -9.22
CA ARG A 18 14.57 23.98 -10.51
C ARG A 18 14.22 23.03 -11.67
N PRO A 19 13.48 23.51 -12.69
CA PRO A 19 13.20 22.68 -13.87
C PRO A 19 14.47 22.20 -14.57
N ALA A 20 14.44 20.94 -15.02
CA ALA A 20 15.51 20.34 -15.81
C ALA A 20 15.83 21.21 -17.06
N PRO A 21 17.12 21.50 -17.32
CA PRO A 21 17.54 22.26 -18.50
C PRO A 21 17.02 21.64 -19.80
N ALA A 22 16.78 22.47 -20.82
CA ALA A 22 16.31 21.98 -22.12
C ALA A 22 17.22 20.91 -22.74
N ALA A 23 18.54 21.05 -22.57
CA ALA A 23 19.52 20.06 -23.01
C ALA A 23 19.36 18.71 -22.31
N LEU A 24 19.05 18.69 -21.00
CA LEU A 24 18.79 17.46 -20.26
C LEU A 24 17.50 16.82 -20.74
N ARG A 25 16.43 17.60 -20.87
CA ARG A 25 15.13 17.11 -21.36
C ARG A 25 15.24 16.48 -22.76
N ALA A 26 16.09 17.03 -23.63
CA ALA A 26 16.35 16.47 -24.96
C ALA A 26 17.18 15.18 -24.92
N SER A 27 17.94 14.93 -23.85
CA SER A 27 18.71 13.70 -23.65
C SER A 27 17.93 12.58 -22.94
N LEU A 28 16.73 12.85 -22.43
CA LEU A 28 15.94 11.83 -21.73
C LEU A 28 15.46 10.76 -22.70
N THR A 29 15.74 9.50 -22.39
CA THR A 29 15.28 8.34 -23.17
C THR A 29 14.08 7.65 -22.52
N SER A 30 14.06 7.59 -21.19
CA SER A 30 12.91 7.10 -20.43
C SER A 30 12.88 7.67 -19.02
N VAL A 31 11.68 7.77 -18.47
CA VAL A 31 11.45 8.04 -17.05
C VAL A 31 10.47 7.01 -16.51
N SER A 32 10.80 6.40 -15.38
CA SER A 32 9.96 5.38 -14.73
C SER A 32 9.87 5.67 -13.24
N ALA A 33 8.65 5.86 -12.72
CA ALA A 33 8.39 6.04 -11.30
C ALA A 33 7.50 4.91 -10.78
N THR A 34 7.98 4.15 -9.80
CA THR A 34 7.23 3.10 -9.12
C THR A 34 6.92 3.52 -7.70
N CYS A 35 5.63 3.61 -7.38
CA CYS A 35 5.13 3.98 -6.05
C CYS A 35 4.21 2.91 -5.47
N GLY A 36 4.28 2.63 -4.17
CA GLY A 36 3.48 1.57 -3.54
C GLY A 36 3.68 1.40 -2.04
N PHE A 37 3.00 0.39 -1.47
CA PHE A 37 3.13 0.01 -0.05
C PHE A 37 4.43 -0.74 0.30
N GLY A 38 5.39 -0.78 -0.62
CA GLY A 38 6.67 -1.50 -0.49
C GLY A 38 7.63 -0.84 0.49
N ASP A 39 8.94 -1.00 0.25
CA ASP A 39 9.98 -0.37 1.07
C ASP A 39 10.13 1.11 0.77
N ALA A 40 10.70 1.46 -0.37
CA ALA A 40 10.83 2.82 -0.86
C ALA A 40 10.31 2.91 -2.29
N ASP A 41 9.64 4.00 -2.61
CA ASP A 41 9.27 4.34 -3.97
C ASP A 41 10.53 4.75 -4.73
N ARG A 42 10.54 4.48 -6.04
CA ARG A 42 11.73 4.65 -6.87
C ARG A 42 11.40 5.38 -8.16
N LEU A 43 12.24 6.35 -8.49
CA LEU A 43 12.29 7.02 -9.78
C LEU A 43 13.58 6.62 -10.50
N GLU A 44 13.48 6.28 -11.77
CA GLU A 44 14.61 6.04 -12.66
C GLU A 44 14.50 6.97 -13.86
N VAL A 45 15.58 7.72 -14.12
CA VAL A 45 15.71 8.64 -15.24
C VAL A 45 16.85 8.14 -16.13
N SER A 46 16.51 7.65 -17.32
CA SER A 46 17.48 7.19 -18.30
C SER A 46 17.83 8.31 -19.27
N ILE A 47 19.13 8.50 -19.50
CA ILE A 47 19.70 9.63 -20.22
C ILE A 47 20.67 9.12 -21.28
N ALA A 48 20.48 9.55 -22.53
CA ALA A 48 21.50 9.43 -23.56
C ALA A 48 22.63 10.42 -23.27
N ASN A 49 23.84 9.89 -23.06
CA ASN A 49 25.00 10.67 -22.64
C ASN A 49 25.94 10.99 -23.80
N GLU A 50 25.40 11.70 -24.78
CA GLU A 50 26.16 12.18 -25.94
C GLU A 50 27.34 13.07 -25.50
N GLY A 51 28.53 12.71 -25.96
CA GLY A 51 29.76 13.45 -25.61
C GLY A 51 30.13 13.38 -24.13
N LEU A 52 29.56 12.44 -23.36
CA LEU A 52 29.83 12.23 -21.93
C LEU A 52 29.52 13.45 -21.03
N ARG A 53 28.69 14.39 -21.52
CA ARG A 53 28.46 15.70 -20.90
C ARG A 53 27.74 15.66 -19.54
N TRP A 54 27.13 14.54 -19.17
CA TRP A 54 26.31 14.42 -17.96
C TRP A 54 27.02 13.78 -16.76
N LEU A 55 28.23 13.23 -16.94
CA LEU A 55 28.90 12.41 -15.91
C LEU A 55 29.18 13.17 -14.61
N ASP A 56 29.68 14.41 -14.72
CA ASP A 56 30.10 15.23 -13.58
C ASP A 56 29.11 16.38 -13.30
N ASN A 57 27.83 16.19 -13.64
CA ASN A 57 26.84 17.26 -13.50
C ASN A 57 26.28 17.32 -12.07
N ASP A 58 26.36 18.51 -11.44
CA ASP A 58 25.86 18.76 -10.08
C ASP A 58 24.39 18.38 -9.86
N LEU A 59 23.56 18.34 -10.91
CA LEU A 59 22.15 17.94 -10.82
C LEU A 59 21.95 16.49 -10.36
N PHE A 60 22.97 15.64 -10.50
CA PHE A 60 22.89 14.21 -10.19
C PHE A 60 23.71 13.83 -8.96
N HIS A 61 24.17 14.80 -8.18
CA HIS A 61 24.79 14.51 -6.89
C HIS A 61 23.79 13.81 -5.95
N LEU A 62 24.33 12.93 -5.11
CA LEU A 62 23.55 12.25 -4.08
C LEU A 62 22.83 13.27 -3.18
N ASP A 63 21.67 12.87 -2.68
CA ASP A 63 20.76 13.68 -1.85
C ASP A 63 20.14 14.89 -2.55
N THR A 64 20.36 15.06 -3.87
CA THR A 64 19.68 16.11 -4.64
C THR A 64 18.18 15.81 -4.68
N PRO A 65 17.31 16.71 -4.20
CA PRO A 65 15.87 16.52 -4.27
C PRO A 65 15.40 16.48 -5.73
N VAL A 66 14.54 15.53 -6.07
CA VAL A 66 13.99 15.39 -7.41
C VAL A 66 12.48 15.22 -7.36
N GLU A 67 11.79 15.86 -8.29
CA GLU A 67 10.35 15.72 -8.47
C GLU A 67 10.02 15.39 -9.92
N LEU A 68 9.14 14.40 -10.09
CA LEU A 68 8.57 14.04 -11.38
C LEU A 68 7.10 14.47 -11.44
N TRP A 69 6.78 15.20 -12.49
CA TRP A 69 5.43 15.62 -12.83
C TRP A 69 5.08 15.12 -14.23
N LEU A 70 3.91 14.48 -14.37
CA LEU A 70 3.41 13.93 -15.62
C LEU A 70 1.97 14.39 -15.88
N GLY A 71 1.63 14.60 -17.15
CA GLY A 71 0.29 15.00 -17.57
C GLY A 71 0.15 15.01 -19.08
N TYR A 72 -0.96 15.54 -19.57
CA TYR A 72 -1.18 15.79 -20.99
C TYR A 72 -1.40 17.28 -21.23
N SER A 73 -0.70 17.83 -22.22
CA SER A 73 -0.88 19.23 -22.61
C SER A 73 -2.29 19.44 -23.21
N PRO A 74 -2.98 20.57 -22.92
CA PRO A 74 -2.50 21.78 -22.23
C PRO A 74 -2.73 21.81 -20.71
N GLU A 75 -3.20 20.71 -20.11
CA GLU A 75 -3.44 20.66 -18.67
C GLU A 75 -2.12 20.68 -17.88
N GLN A 76 -2.16 21.22 -16.67
CA GLN A 76 -0.97 21.21 -15.82
C GLN A 76 -0.65 19.78 -15.41
N PRO A 77 0.62 19.33 -15.52
CA PRO A 77 1.00 18.00 -15.07
C PRO A 77 0.83 17.90 -13.55
N GLU A 78 0.57 16.69 -13.07
CA GLU A 78 0.44 16.38 -11.65
C GLU A 78 1.72 15.72 -11.13
N ARG A 79 2.05 15.93 -9.85
CA ARG A 79 3.21 15.31 -9.24
C ARG A 79 2.96 13.83 -9.04
N VAL A 80 3.86 13.01 -9.58
CA VAL A 80 3.81 11.55 -9.52
C VAL A 80 4.80 11.01 -8.51
N PHE A 81 5.94 11.68 -8.36
CA PHE A 81 7.00 11.26 -7.44
C PHE A 81 7.78 12.46 -6.90
N ALA A 82 8.17 12.38 -5.64
CA ALA A 82 9.12 13.27 -4.99
C ALA A 82 10.07 12.45 -4.10
N GLY A 83 11.37 12.69 -4.23
CA GLY A 83 12.40 11.95 -3.52
C GLY A 83 13.77 12.58 -3.66
N GLU A 84 14.82 11.80 -3.46
CA GLU A 84 16.21 12.25 -3.51
C GLU A 84 17.05 11.29 -4.36
N VAL A 85 18.03 11.84 -5.08
CA VAL A 85 18.98 11.04 -5.87
C VAL A 85 19.82 10.15 -4.95
N VAL A 86 19.79 8.85 -5.20
CA VAL A 86 20.53 7.84 -4.41
C VAL A 86 21.60 7.12 -5.21
N ALA A 87 21.50 7.13 -6.54
CA ALA A 87 22.51 6.54 -7.42
C ALA A 87 22.54 7.21 -8.79
N ALA A 88 23.71 7.17 -9.41
CA ALA A 88 23.96 7.61 -10.77
C ALA A 88 24.90 6.61 -11.44
N ASP A 89 24.35 5.75 -12.29
CA ASP A 89 25.08 4.70 -13.00
C ASP A 89 25.36 5.13 -14.43
N ALA A 90 26.57 4.87 -14.95
CA ALA A 90 26.93 5.14 -16.33
C ALA A 90 27.36 3.86 -17.05
N THR A 91 26.89 3.66 -18.27
CA THR A 91 27.24 2.51 -19.12
C THR A 91 28.03 3.00 -20.33
N PHE A 92 29.20 2.38 -20.55
CA PHE A 92 30.13 2.68 -21.64
C PHE A 92 30.23 1.45 -22.55
N PRO A 93 29.27 1.25 -23.47
CA PRO A 93 29.27 0.10 -24.34
C PRO A 93 30.45 0.18 -25.34
N SER A 94 30.94 -0.96 -25.81
CA SER A 94 31.99 -1.02 -26.84
C SER A 94 31.53 -0.47 -28.20
N GLY A 95 30.21 -0.31 -28.39
CA GLY A 95 29.61 0.37 -29.53
C GLY A 95 28.24 0.94 -29.16
N GLY A 96 27.85 2.04 -29.82
CA GLY A 96 26.63 2.79 -29.52
C GLY A 96 26.87 4.02 -28.64
N ILE A 97 25.79 4.68 -28.24
CA ILE A 97 25.84 5.91 -27.43
C ILE A 97 25.97 5.51 -25.95
N PRO A 98 26.92 6.09 -25.18
CA PRO A 98 26.98 5.92 -23.73
C PRO A 98 25.68 6.37 -23.07
N THR A 99 25.26 5.68 -22.02
CA THR A 99 24.02 5.99 -21.29
C THR A 99 24.29 6.24 -19.83
N MET A 100 23.39 6.97 -19.19
CA MET A 100 23.42 7.20 -17.75
C MET A 100 22.01 6.97 -17.18
N THR A 101 21.93 6.34 -16.01
CA THR A 101 20.69 6.13 -15.27
C THR A 101 20.83 6.79 -13.91
N VAL A 102 19.97 7.77 -13.64
CA VAL A 102 19.87 8.42 -12.33
C VAL A 102 18.70 7.79 -11.58
N ALA A 103 18.98 7.20 -10.43
CA ALA A 103 17.97 6.63 -9.56
C ALA A 103 17.75 7.54 -8.35
N ALA A 104 16.47 7.76 -8.05
CA ALA A 104 16.04 8.47 -6.85
C ALA A 104 15.05 7.62 -6.06
N GLN A 105 15.04 7.80 -4.74
CA GLN A 105 14.15 7.10 -3.83
C GLN A 105 13.46 8.07 -2.88
N ASP A 106 12.30 7.67 -2.38
CA ASP A 106 11.62 8.42 -1.34
C ASP A 106 12.37 8.38 0.00
N ARG A 107 11.88 9.15 0.98
CA ARG A 107 12.52 9.26 2.29
C ARG A 107 12.30 8.09 3.24
N ARG A 108 11.58 7.03 2.84
CA ARG A 108 11.51 5.78 3.64
C ARG A 108 12.86 5.08 3.70
N THR A 109 13.77 5.36 2.76
CA THR A 109 15.18 4.94 2.81
C THR A 109 15.90 5.36 4.10
N ARG A 110 15.60 6.55 4.64
CA ARG A 110 16.17 7.03 5.90
C ARG A 110 15.68 6.20 7.09
N LEU A 111 14.38 5.89 7.11
CA LEU A 111 13.79 4.98 8.09
C LEU A 111 14.40 3.56 8.00
N ALA A 112 14.64 3.08 6.78
CA ALA A 112 15.23 1.76 6.53
C ALA A 112 16.71 1.68 6.99
N ALA A 113 17.46 2.78 6.85
CA ALA A 113 18.85 2.86 7.28
C ALA A 113 19.02 2.96 8.81
N ALA A 114 17.99 3.42 9.54
CA ALA A 114 18.10 3.69 10.97
C ALA A 114 17.64 2.50 11.85
N GLN A 115 18.56 1.95 12.66
CA GLN A 115 18.30 0.82 13.57
C GLN A 115 18.64 1.13 15.05
N PRO A 116 18.05 2.17 15.68
CA PRO A 116 18.29 2.47 17.08
C PRO A 116 17.72 1.40 18.02
N SER A 117 18.33 1.25 19.21
CA SER A 117 17.78 0.42 20.28
C SER A 117 17.08 1.29 21.33
N ARG A 118 15.76 1.12 21.48
CA ARG A 118 14.92 1.99 22.33
C ARG A 118 13.57 1.37 22.65
N TRP A 119 12.79 2.08 23.47
CA TRP A 119 11.47 1.70 23.91
C TRP A 119 10.59 2.94 24.00
N PHE A 120 9.29 2.79 23.71
CA PHE A 120 8.34 3.91 23.62
C PHE A 120 7.36 3.86 24.79
N ALA A 121 7.68 4.61 25.84
CA ALA A 121 6.86 4.68 27.03
C ALA A 121 7.10 5.98 27.81
N VAL A 122 6.14 6.34 28.64
CA VAL A 122 6.21 7.47 29.57
C VAL A 122 6.15 6.98 31.00
N SER A 123 6.96 7.57 31.88
CA SER A 123 6.91 7.29 33.31
C SER A 123 5.86 8.16 33.98
N VAL A 124 4.82 7.54 34.53
CA VAL A 124 3.74 8.21 35.27
C VAL A 124 3.92 7.88 36.76
N PRO A 125 4.05 8.87 37.66
CA PRO A 125 4.35 8.63 39.08
C PRO A 125 3.45 7.60 39.78
N THR A 126 2.16 7.56 39.43
CA THR A 126 1.18 6.65 40.06
C THR A 126 1.09 5.28 39.39
N TYR A 127 1.34 5.21 38.08
CA TYR A 127 1.09 4.02 37.26
C TYR A 127 2.38 3.40 36.69
N GLY A 128 3.55 3.90 37.09
CA GLY A 128 4.83 3.43 36.59
C GLY A 128 5.00 3.71 35.10
N VAL A 129 5.65 2.80 34.40
CA VAL A 129 5.91 2.90 32.95
C VAL A 129 4.65 2.56 32.17
N MET A 130 4.15 3.53 31.41
CA MET A 130 2.98 3.39 30.54
C MET A 130 3.40 3.39 29.07
N PRO A 131 2.89 2.49 28.22
CA PRO A 131 3.23 2.48 26.80
C PRO A 131 2.75 3.77 26.11
N LEU A 132 3.53 4.26 25.14
CA LEU A 132 3.04 5.32 24.27
C LEU A 132 2.03 4.73 23.27
N PRO A 133 0.89 5.40 23.01
CA PRO A 133 -0.05 4.97 21.97
C PRO A 133 0.61 4.92 20.59
N ASP A 134 0.23 3.96 19.76
CA ASP A 134 0.77 3.85 18.39
C ASP A 134 0.47 5.09 17.52
N LEU A 135 -0.60 5.83 17.84
CA LEU A 135 -0.93 7.14 17.28
C LEU A 135 0.10 8.25 17.60
N VAL A 136 0.96 8.02 18.59
CA VAL A 136 2.09 8.89 18.95
C VAL A 136 3.38 8.29 18.41
N VAL A 137 3.59 6.99 18.60
CA VAL A 137 4.83 6.31 18.18
C VAL A 137 5.04 6.39 16.67
N ALA A 138 4.01 6.16 15.85
CA ALA A 138 4.18 6.19 14.39
C ALA A 138 4.53 7.59 13.85
N PRO A 139 3.86 8.69 14.28
CA PRO A 139 4.30 10.03 13.93
C PRO A 139 5.67 10.42 14.48
N GLU A 140 6.02 10.00 15.70
CA GLU A 140 7.35 10.23 16.27
C GLU A 140 8.44 9.58 15.42
N LEU A 141 8.26 8.31 15.05
CA LEU A 141 9.16 7.59 14.14
C LEU A 141 9.32 8.30 12.80
N ALA A 142 8.22 8.76 12.19
CA ALA A 142 8.30 9.51 10.93
C ALA A 142 9.08 10.82 11.11
N LEU A 143 8.75 11.59 12.15
CA LEU A 143 9.28 12.93 12.37
C LEU A 143 10.79 12.94 12.61
N GLU A 144 11.31 11.99 13.36
CA GLU A 144 12.75 11.84 13.61
C GLU A 144 13.58 11.70 12.33
N HIS A 145 12.98 11.15 11.27
CA HIS A 145 13.63 10.94 9.97
C HIS A 145 13.19 11.97 8.92
N GLY A 146 12.55 13.06 9.34
CA GLY A 146 12.14 14.18 8.50
C GLY A 146 10.91 13.90 7.63
N LEU A 147 10.05 12.98 8.07
CA LEU A 147 8.74 12.69 7.48
C LEU A 147 7.62 13.21 8.38
N LEU A 148 6.50 13.60 7.78
CA LEU A 148 5.28 14.00 8.47
C LEU A 148 4.24 12.91 8.32
N ALA A 149 3.83 12.27 9.42
CA ALA A 149 2.80 11.25 9.36
C ALA A 149 1.40 11.88 9.36
N THR A 150 0.56 11.45 8.43
CA THR A 150 -0.88 11.65 8.44
C THR A 150 -1.55 10.32 8.69
N VAL A 151 -2.57 10.30 9.54
CA VAL A 151 -3.37 9.10 9.81
C VAL A 151 -4.80 9.40 9.38
N ASP A 152 -5.41 8.52 8.61
CA ASP A 152 -6.80 8.71 8.20
C ASP A 152 -7.74 8.67 9.41
N PRO A 153 -8.91 9.36 9.36
CA PRO A 153 -9.81 9.41 10.50
C PRO A 153 -10.26 8.04 11.00
N LEU A 154 -10.54 7.07 10.12
CA LEU A 154 -10.98 5.74 10.52
C LEU A 154 -9.84 4.93 11.13
N GLY A 155 -8.65 4.97 10.52
CA GLY A 155 -7.44 4.37 11.05
C GLY A 155 -7.09 4.92 12.44
N SER A 156 -7.30 6.22 12.66
CA SER A 156 -7.06 6.84 13.97
C SER A 156 -8.04 6.35 15.04
N VAL A 157 -9.33 6.25 14.73
CA VAL A 157 -10.35 5.75 15.66
C VAL A 157 -10.08 4.29 16.03
N LEU A 158 -9.74 3.45 15.05
CA LEU A 158 -9.41 2.06 15.29
C LEU A 158 -8.18 1.90 16.18
N ALA A 159 -7.09 2.60 15.88
CA ALA A 159 -5.86 2.55 16.67
C ALA A 159 -6.06 3.09 18.10
N ALA A 160 -6.85 4.17 18.26
CA ALA A 160 -7.21 4.70 19.56
C ALA A 160 -8.02 3.69 20.39
N ALA A 161 -9.01 3.03 19.79
CA ALA A 161 -9.82 2.01 20.46
C ALA A 161 -8.97 0.81 20.90
N LEU A 162 -8.09 0.32 20.02
CA LEU A 162 -7.17 -0.78 20.33
C LEU A 162 -6.19 -0.39 21.46
N GLY A 163 -5.61 0.83 21.40
CA GLY A 163 -4.69 1.32 22.42
C GLY A 163 -5.37 1.56 23.78
N ALA A 164 -6.61 2.04 23.78
CA ALA A 164 -7.39 2.21 25.01
C ALA A 164 -7.72 0.86 25.66
N ALA A 165 -8.11 -0.15 24.87
CA ALA A 165 -8.37 -1.49 25.35
C ALA A 165 -7.13 -2.12 25.99
N GLU A 166 -5.97 -2.03 25.34
CA GLU A 166 -4.70 -2.49 25.91
C GLU A 166 -4.33 -1.79 27.20
N THR A 167 -4.47 -0.46 27.21
CA THR A 167 -4.18 0.36 28.40
C THR A 167 -5.06 -0.08 29.57
N LEU A 168 -6.38 -0.16 29.38
CA LEU A 168 -7.35 -0.60 30.39
C LEU A 168 -7.02 -2.00 30.92
N MET A 169 -6.73 -2.96 30.04
CA MET A 169 -6.37 -4.33 30.44
C MET A 169 -5.04 -4.42 31.18
N SER A 170 -4.17 -3.41 31.03
CA SER A 170 -2.84 -3.39 31.65
C SER A 170 -2.77 -2.62 32.98
N LEU A 171 -3.79 -1.81 33.32
CA LEU A 171 -3.77 -0.94 34.50
C LEU A 171 -3.41 -1.70 35.79
N ASP A 172 -3.99 -2.88 35.97
CA ASP A 172 -3.83 -3.68 37.18
C ASP A 172 -2.71 -4.76 37.05
N ASP A 173 -2.07 -4.89 35.89
CA ASP A 173 -1.02 -5.89 35.63
C ASP A 173 0.29 -5.21 35.19
N PRO A 174 1.27 -5.04 36.10
CA PRO A 174 2.55 -4.39 35.80
C PRO A 174 3.40 -5.20 34.81
N THR A 175 3.28 -6.52 34.82
CA THR A 175 3.96 -7.42 33.86
C THR A 175 3.39 -7.27 32.46
N LEU A 176 2.06 -7.14 32.34
CA LEU A 176 1.40 -6.89 31.05
C LEU A 176 1.76 -5.50 30.52
N ARG A 177 1.78 -4.47 31.37
CA ARG A 177 2.24 -3.10 31.01
C ARG A 177 3.61 -3.10 30.36
N GLN A 178 4.58 -3.83 30.92
CA GLN A 178 5.93 -3.90 30.35
C GLN A 178 6.02 -4.67 29.02
N ARG A 179 5.07 -5.58 28.76
CA ARG A 179 5.01 -6.37 27.54
C ARG A 179 4.41 -5.61 26.35
N ILE A 180 3.46 -4.70 26.61
CA ILE A 180 2.81 -3.90 25.57
C ILE A 180 3.64 -2.68 25.13
N VAL A 181 4.67 -2.29 25.90
CA VAL A 181 5.61 -1.25 25.48
C VAL A 181 6.28 -1.63 24.17
N ARG A 182 6.18 -0.74 23.17
CA ARG A 182 6.90 -0.91 21.90
C ARG A 182 8.39 -0.84 22.16
N LYS A 183 9.12 -1.84 21.66
CA LYS A 183 10.59 -1.91 21.71
C LYS A 183 11.10 -2.00 20.29
N GLN A 184 12.17 -1.27 20.02
CA GLN A 184 12.96 -1.36 18.81
C GLN A 184 14.30 -1.97 19.19
N ALA A 185 14.60 -3.16 18.67
CA ALA A 185 15.87 -3.83 18.90
C ALA A 185 16.18 -4.78 17.75
N GLY A 186 17.27 -4.52 17.02
CA GLY A 186 17.66 -5.34 15.87
C GLY A 186 16.71 -5.24 14.66
N GLU A 187 15.89 -4.18 14.59
CA GLU A 187 15.00 -3.89 13.46
C GLU A 187 15.15 -2.42 13.03
N SER A 188 14.93 -2.13 11.74
CA SER A 188 14.94 -0.75 11.24
C SER A 188 13.72 0.03 11.70
N SER A 189 13.82 1.35 11.65
CA SER A 189 12.71 2.24 11.99
C SER A 189 11.58 2.08 10.97
N LEU A 190 11.90 1.72 9.72
CA LEU A 190 10.90 1.35 8.72
C LEU A 190 10.21 0.02 9.07
N ASP A 191 10.97 -0.99 9.48
CA ASP A 191 10.40 -2.29 9.87
C ASP A 191 9.49 -2.17 11.09
N LEU A 192 9.91 -1.40 12.09
CA LEU A 192 9.10 -1.08 13.26
C LEU A 192 7.81 -0.35 12.84
N LEU A 193 7.91 0.67 11.97
CA LEU A 193 6.75 1.41 11.47
C LEU A 193 5.79 0.48 10.72
N LYS A 194 6.31 -0.39 9.85
CA LYS A 194 5.52 -1.38 9.11
C LYS A 194 4.84 -2.38 10.04
N ARG A 195 5.54 -2.83 11.09
CA ARG A 195 4.97 -3.72 12.11
C ARG A 195 3.83 -3.04 12.86
N ILE A 196 4.03 -1.81 13.33
CA ILE A 196 2.97 -1.01 13.98
C ILE A 196 1.79 -0.80 13.03
N ALA A 197 2.06 -0.51 11.75
CA ALA A 197 1.02 -0.32 10.74
C ALA A 197 0.18 -1.59 10.56
N VAL A 198 0.81 -2.76 10.36
CA VAL A 198 0.10 -4.05 10.25
C VAL A 198 -0.76 -4.33 11.49
N GLU A 199 -0.23 -4.08 12.70
CA GLU A 199 -0.95 -4.31 13.96
C GLU A 199 -2.13 -3.36 14.18
N ASN A 200 -2.13 -2.17 13.57
CA ASN A 200 -3.24 -1.21 13.61
C ASN A 200 -4.09 -1.22 12.33
N ALA A 201 -3.86 -2.19 11.43
CA ALA A 201 -4.49 -2.26 10.12
C ALA A 201 -4.32 -0.97 9.31
N TRP A 202 -3.11 -0.42 9.29
CA TRP A 202 -2.71 0.67 8.42
C TRP A 202 -1.86 0.17 7.26
N GLU A 203 -1.99 0.85 6.13
CA GLU A 203 -1.10 0.78 4.98
C GLU A 203 -0.21 2.00 4.98
N VAL A 204 1.06 1.82 4.64
CA VAL A 204 2.06 2.90 4.62
C VAL A 204 2.39 3.26 3.18
N ALA A 205 2.15 4.51 2.80
CA ALA A 205 2.54 5.05 1.50
C ALA A 205 3.09 6.47 1.66
N ILE A 206 3.90 6.94 0.72
CA ILE A 206 4.22 8.36 0.62
C ILE A 206 3.13 9.05 -0.19
N ASP A 207 2.53 10.11 0.36
CA ASP A 207 1.69 11.01 -0.42
C ASP A 207 2.59 11.97 -1.19
N HIS A 208 2.97 11.54 -2.39
CA HIS A 208 3.79 12.35 -3.28
C HIS A 208 3.09 13.65 -3.68
N ARG A 209 1.77 13.83 -3.54
CA ARG A 209 1.08 15.09 -3.91
C ARG A 209 0.95 16.07 -2.76
N ALA A 210 1.01 15.61 -1.53
CA ALA A 210 0.93 16.49 -0.38
C ALA A 210 2.16 17.39 -0.29
N GLU A 211 1.95 18.59 0.24
CA GLU A 211 3.04 19.49 0.63
C GLU A 211 3.38 19.29 2.11
N PRO A 212 4.67 19.24 2.49
CA PRO A 212 5.85 19.37 1.61
C PRO A 212 6.13 18.11 0.76
N ALA A 213 6.57 18.33 -0.49
CA ALA A 213 6.82 17.29 -1.50
C ALA A 213 7.62 16.08 -0.97
N GLY A 214 7.03 14.88 -1.06
CA GLY A 214 7.69 13.62 -0.73
C GLY A 214 7.97 13.41 0.76
N LEU A 215 7.44 14.29 1.63
CA LEU A 215 7.69 14.24 3.07
C LEU A 215 6.52 13.67 3.86
N VAL A 216 5.36 13.53 3.23
CA VAL A 216 4.15 13.09 3.92
C VAL A 216 4.03 11.57 3.82
N VAL A 217 4.18 10.89 4.95
CA VAL A 217 3.80 9.47 5.10
C VAL A 217 2.32 9.41 5.42
N SER A 218 1.55 8.71 4.59
CA SER A 218 0.14 8.43 4.82
C SER A 218 -0.02 7.04 5.44
N LEU A 219 -0.63 7.00 6.63
CA LEU A 219 -1.03 5.80 7.34
C LEU A 219 -2.54 5.62 7.13
N MET A 220 -2.89 4.70 6.23
CA MET A 220 -4.26 4.57 5.73
C MET A 220 -4.90 3.27 6.17
N SER A 221 -6.12 3.34 6.71
CA SER A 221 -6.94 2.16 6.92
C SER A 221 -7.44 1.58 5.57
N PRO A 222 -7.68 0.25 5.49
CA PRO A 222 -8.31 -0.38 4.33
C PRO A 222 -9.69 0.19 3.95
N ALA A 223 -10.32 0.93 4.87
CA ALA A 223 -11.58 1.62 4.67
C ALA A 223 -11.42 3.12 4.35
N ALA A 224 -10.19 3.62 4.21
CA ALA A 224 -9.93 4.96 3.65
C ALA A 224 -10.18 4.96 2.13
N HIS A 225 -10.53 6.10 1.54
CA HIS A 225 -10.69 6.25 0.09
C HIS A 225 -11.67 5.26 -0.58
N LEU A 226 -12.82 4.94 0.04
CA LEU A 226 -13.77 3.97 -0.51
C LEU A 226 -14.43 4.39 -1.84
N ALA A 227 -14.46 5.69 -2.12
CA ALA A 227 -14.96 6.21 -3.39
C ALA A 227 -13.87 6.11 -4.46
N PRO A 228 -14.20 5.74 -5.71
CA PRO A 228 -13.22 5.68 -6.77
C PRO A 228 -12.76 7.08 -7.17
N ASP A 229 -11.45 7.27 -7.24
CA ASP A 229 -10.83 8.51 -7.74
C ASP A 229 -10.80 8.52 -9.28
N VAL A 230 -10.72 7.35 -9.90
CA VAL A 230 -10.59 7.19 -11.35
C VAL A 230 -11.43 6.01 -11.83
N THR A 231 -12.13 6.20 -12.95
CA THR A 231 -12.78 5.09 -13.68
C THR A 231 -11.95 4.71 -14.90
N VAL A 232 -11.59 3.43 -14.99
CA VAL A 232 -10.88 2.84 -16.13
C VAL A 232 -11.75 1.78 -16.81
N LYS A 233 -11.82 1.84 -18.14
CA LYS A 233 -12.68 0.94 -18.92
C LYS A 233 -11.86 0.17 -19.95
N TYR A 234 -12.01 -1.16 -19.95
CA TYR A 234 -11.34 -2.04 -20.90
C TYR A 234 -11.75 -1.73 -22.35
N GLY A 235 -10.75 -1.67 -23.24
CA GLY A 235 -10.94 -1.25 -24.63
C GLY A 235 -11.09 0.26 -24.83
N ALA A 236 -10.94 1.05 -23.76
CA ALA A 236 -10.88 2.51 -23.80
C ALA A 236 -9.62 3.01 -23.08
N SER A 237 -9.73 3.41 -21.81
CA SER A 237 -8.58 3.86 -21.01
C SER A 237 -7.70 2.72 -20.51
N LEU A 238 -8.29 1.54 -20.30
CA LEU A 238 -7.59 0.33 -19.84
C LEU A 238 -7.20 -0.54 -21.03
N LEU A 239 -5.88 -0.73 -21.20
CA LEU A 239 -5.26 -1.45 -22.31
C LEU A 239 -5.19 -2.96 -22.06
N ASP A 240 -4.78 -3.35 -20.85
CA ASP A 240 -4.73 -4.74 -20.40
C ASP A 240 -5.20 -4.83 -18.95
N PHE A 241 -5.85 -5.93 -18.61
CA PHE A 241 -6.26 -6.23 -17.25
C PHE A 241 -6.25 -7.75 -17.01
N SER A 242 -5.41 -8.17 -16.06
CA SER A 242 -5.17 -9.55 -15.71
C SER A 242 -5.61 -9.81 -14.26
N PRO A 243 -6.91 -10.02 -14.00
CA PRO A 243 -7.41 -10.34 -12.67
C PRO A 243 -7.18 -11.82 -12.34
N ARG A 244 -6.92 -12.10 -11.06
CA ARG A 244 -6.70 -13.43 -10.52
C ARG A 244 -7.57 -13.63 -9.28
N ILE A 245 -8.35 -14.70 -9.29
CA ILE A 245 -9.08 -15.19 -8.11
C ILE A 245 -8.36 -16.42 -7.59
N SER A 246 -8.11 -16.45 -6.29
CA SER A 246 -7.51 -17.59 -5.61
C SER A 246 -8.44 -18.14 -4.54
N ALA A 247 -8.39 -19.46 -4.32
CA ALA A 247 -8.94 -20.08 -3.12
C ALA A 247 -8.12 -19.74 -1.86
N VAL A 248 -6.88 -19.26 -2.04
CA VAL A 248 -6.07 -18.73 -0.94
C VAL A 248 -6.77 -17.50 -0.36
N GLY A 249 -7.08 -17.53 0.94
CA GLY A 249 -7.87 -16.50 1.62
C GLY A 249 -9.40 -16.68 1.54
N GLN A 250 -9.90 -17.79 0.96
CA GLN A 250 -11.34 -18.04 0.83
C GLN A 250 -12.06 -18.23 2.16
N VAL A 251 -11.39 -18.76 3.19
CA VAL A 251 -11.85 -18.77 4.57
C VAL A 251 -10.61 -18.69 5.45
N ALA A 252 -10.13 -17.48 5.70
CA ALA A 252 -9.03 -17.28 6.64
C ALA A 252 -9.66 -17.12 8.03
N LYS A 253 -9.50 -18.13 8.89
CA LYS A 253 -9.75 -18.02 10.33
C LYS A 253 -8.39 -17.99 11.01
N VAL A 254 -8.05 -16.84 11.60
CA VAL A 254 -6.81 -16.71 12.38
C VAL A 254 -7.17 -16.89 13.84
N SER A 255 -6.48 -17.83 14.50
CA SER A 255 -6.74 -18.19 15.89
C SER A 255 -5.50 -17.95 16.74
N ALA A 256 -5.71 -17.33 17.89
CA ALA A 256 -4.70 -17.01 18.89
C ALA A 256 -5.06 -17.74 20.19
N ARG A 257 -4.09 -18.44 20.77
CA ARG A 257 -4.23 -18.98 22.13
C ARG A 257 -3.67 -17.97 23.10
N VAL A 258 -4.44 -17.71 24.15
CA VAL A 258 -4.15 -16.70 25.16
C VAL A 258 -4.28 -17.35 26.52
N TRP A 259 -3.18 -17.40 27.26
CA TRP A 259 -3.21 -17.84 28.64
C TRP A 259 -3.56 -16.67 29.55
N GLN A 260 -4.61 -16.82 30.37
CA GLN A 260 -5.00 -15.85 31.39
C GLN A 260 -4.57 -16.33 32.78
N PRO A 261 -3.48 -15.79 33.37
CA PRO A 261 -2.91 -16.29 34.62
C PRO A 261 -3.83 -16.09 35.83
N SER A 262 -4.61 -15.00 35.85
CA SER A 262 -5.46 -14.61 36.97
C SER A 262 -6.58 -15.61 37.26
N ILE A 263 -7.09 -16.27 36.23
CA ILE A 263 -8.13 -17.31 36.35
C ILE A 263 -7.64 -18.71 35.90
N ARG A 264 -6.34 -18.86 35.61
CA ARG A 264 -5.69 -20.10 35.13
C ARG A 264 -6.44 -20.76 33.96
N LEU A 265 -6.87 -19.95 33.00
CA LEU A 265 -7.66 -20.39 31.85
C LEU A 265 -6.92 -20.09 30.55
N GLU A 266 -6.88 -21.08 29.65
CA GLU A 266 -6.51 -20.85 28.25
C GLU A 266 -7.75 -20.41 27.47
N LEU A 267 -7.65 -19.34 26.71
CA LEU A 267 -8.69 -18.83 25.83
C LEU A 267 -8.19 -18.95 24.39
N THR A 268 -9.02 -19.45 23.49
CA THR A 268 -8.76 -19.37 22.05
C THR A 268 -9.63 -18.27 21.47
N ILE A 269 -8.99 -17.21 20.98
CA ILE A 269 -9.64 -16.11 20.26
C ILE A 269 -9.45 -16.37 18.78
N SER A 270 -10.54 -16.49 18.05
CA SER A 270 -10.50 -16.67 16.61
C SER A 270 -11.22 -15.53 15.91
N VAL A 271 -10.61 -14.99 14.87
CA VAL A 271 -11.30 -14.07 13.96
C VAL A 271 -11.29 -14.67 12.57
N GLY A 272 -12.47 -14.79 11.99
CA GLY A 272 -12.69 -15.20 10.62
C GLY A 272 -13.40 -14.11 9.82
N TYR A 273 -13.46 -14.28 8.50
CA TYR A 273 -14.31 -13.47 7.64
C TYR A 273 -15.29 -14.36 6.90
N ASP A 274 -16.58 -14.07 7.10
CA ASP A 274 -17.67 -14.70 6.37
C ASP A 274 -17.90 -13.95 5.06
N TRP A 275 -17.58 -14.59 3.94
CA TRP A 275 -17.73 -14.00 2.61
C TRP A 275 -19.17 -13.92 2.12
N ASP A 276 -20.07 -14.76 2.65
CA ASP A 276 -21.49 -14.75 2.28
C ASP A 276 -22.21 -13.61 3.01
N ARG A 277 -21.84 -13.36 4.27
CA ARG A 277 -22.39 -12.27 5.09
C ARG A 277 -21.61 -10.96 4.98
N GLN A 278 -20.43 -10.99 4.35
CA GLN A 278 -19.48 -9.87 4.29
C GLN A 278 -19.16 -9.29 5.67
N SER A 279 -18.90 -10.15 6.67
CA SER A 279 -18.71 -9.74 8.07
C SER A 279 -17.55 -10.45 8.75
N LEU A 280 -16.87 -9.75 9.65
CA LEU A 280 -15.90 -10.35 10.58
C LEU A 280 -16.64 -11.14 11.66
N GLU A 281 -16.24 -12.39 11.86
CA GLU A 281 -16.75 -13.24 12.92
C GLU A 281 -15.67 -13.38 14.01
N ILE A 282 -16.01 -13.04 15.25
CA ILE A 282 -15.13 -13.18 16.39
C ILE A 282 -15.70 -14.27 17.30
N ASP A 283 -14.88 -15.27 17.58
CA ASP A 283 -15.23 -16.42 18.42
C ASP A 283 -14.22 -16.55 19.56
N VAL A 284 -14.70 -16.57 20.81
CA VAL A 284 -13.89 -16.71 22.02
C VAL A 284 -14.32 -17.97 22.74
N THR A 285 -13.49 -19.02 22.67
CA THR A 285 -13.80 -20.31 23.27
C THR A 285 -12.76 -20.67 24.33
N PRO A 286 -13.17 -21.20 25.50
CA PRO A 286 -12.24 -21.77 26.48
C PRO A 286 -11.44 -22.94 25.91
N GLY A 287 -10.12 -22.91 26.06
CA GLY A 287 -9.17 -23.93 25.60
C GLY A 287 -9.17 -25.18 26.48
N PHE A 288 -10.29 -25.89 26.57
CA PHE A 288 -10.37 -27.19 27.25
C PHE A 288 -9.99 -28.36 26.32
N GLY A 289 -8.96 -28.20 25.48
CA GLY A 289 -8.55 -29.25 24.53
C GLY A 289 -9.59 -29.63 23.47
N LEU A 290 -10.65 -28.83 23.32
CA LEU A 290 -11.62 -29.00 22.24
C LEU A 290 -10.94 -28.66 20.90
N PRO A 291 -11.10 -29.51 19.86
CA PRO A 291 -10.58 -29.19 18.54
C PRO A 291 -11.16 -27.86 18.09
N ILE A 292 -10.31 -26.99 17.53
CA ILE A 292 -10.75 -25.73 16.90
C ILE A 292 -11.74 -26.12 15.81
N GLY A 293 -13.04 -25.98 16.09
CA GLY A 293 -14.11 -26.48 15.26
C GLY A 293 -14.15 -25.73 13.94
N GLY A 294 -13.63 -26.36 12.89
CA GLY A 294 -13.69 -25.88 11.52
C GLY A 294 -14.78 -26.60 10.77
N GLY A 295 -15.74 -25.85 10.24
CA GLY A 295 -16.49 -26.33 9.07
C GLY A 295 -15.50 -26.75 7.99
N LYS A 296 -15.77 -27.89 7.33
CA LYS A 296 -14.93 -28.46 6.26
C LYS A 296 -14.43 -27.37 5.32
N GLY A 297 -13.12 -27.21 5.18
CA GLY A 297 -12.48 -26.33 4.18
C GLY A 297 -11.88 -25.02 4.69
N THR A 298 -11.84 -24.79 6.01
CA THR A 298 -11.26 -23.57 6.59
C THR A 298 -9.74 -23.68 6.76
N GLU A 299 -8.96 -22.79 6.15
CA GLU A 299 -7.51 -22.70 6.40
C GLU A 299 -7.29 -21.97 7.73
N MET A 300 -6.87 -22.71 8.75
CA MET A 300 -6.63 -22.19 10.09
C MET A 300 -5.16 -21.85 10.28
N THR A 301 -4.88 -20.63 10.74
CA THR A 301 -3.52 -20.26 11.16
C THR A 301 -3.50 -20.07 12.66
N LEU A 302 -2.79 -20.97 13.34
CA LEU A 302 -2.48 -20.82 14.75
C LEU A 302 -1.34 -19.82 14.89
N VAL A 303 -1.50 -18.87 15.81
CA VAL A 303 -0.40 -17.98 16.19
C VAL A 303 0.31 -18.58 17.39
N ASP A 304 1.55 -19.03 17.18
CA ASP A 304 2.40 -19.64 18.21
C ASP A 304 3.21 -18.62 19.03
N GLU A 305 2.99 -17.32 18.81
CA GLU A 305 3.63 -16.23 19.55
C GLU A 305 2.95 -16.01 20.92
N PRO A 306 3.69 -15.57 21.96
CA PRO A 306 3.12 -15.25 23.25
C PRO A 306 2.17 -14.05 23.12
N ILE A 307 0.87 -14.33 23.05
CA ILE A 307 -0.19 -13.34 22.95
C ILE A 307 -0.84 -13.14 24.32
N SER A 308 -1.07 -11.89 24.66
CA SER A 308 -1.85 -11.47 25.82
C SER A 308 -3.30 -11.17 25.40
N PRO A 309 -4.28 -11.20 26.31
CA PRO A 309 -5.64 -10.77 25.98
C PRO A 309 -5.70 -9.36 25.39
N ALA A 310 -4.77 -8.49 25.82
CA ALA A 310 -4.68 -7.10 25.42
C ALA A 310 -4.31 -6.91 23.94
N ASN A 311 -3.34 -7.68 23.42
CA ASN A 311 -2.85 -7.54 22.04
C ASN A 311 -3.44 -8.56 21.05
N ALA A 312 -4.27 -9.50 21.51
CA ALA A 312 -4.80 -10.58 20.68
C ALA A 312 -5.57 -10.09 19.45
N ALA A 313 -6.45 -9.10 19.62
CA ALA A 313 -7.24 -8.57 18.52
C ALA A 313 -6.36 -7.96 17.42
N ARG A 314 -5.32 -7.19 17.80
CA ARG A 314 -4.34 -6.61 16.88
C ARG A 314 -3.58 -7.66 16.09
N VAL A 315 -3.03 -8.65 16.79
CA VAL A 315 -2.24 -9.73 16.18
C VAL A 315 -3.10 -10.54 15.20
N VAL A 316 -4.33 -10.83 15.59
CA VAL A 316 -5.23 -11.62 14.75
C VAL A 316 -5.67 -10.83 13.51
N LEU A 317 -6.07 -9.56 13.65
CA LEU A 317 -6.43 -8.71 12.51
C LEU A 317 -5.25 -8.49 11.56
N GLY A 318 -4.06 -8.21 12.11
CA GLY A 318 -2.83 -7.99 11.33
C GLY A 318 -2.40 -9.21 10.52
N LYS A 319 -2.72 -10.43 10.97
CA LYS A 319 -2.45 -11.67 10.21
C LYS A 319 -3.58 -12.05 9.26
N LEU A 320 -4.82 -11.70 9.60
CA LEU A 320 -6.00 -12.03 8.82
C LEU A 320 -6.10 -11.17 7.55
N LEU A 321 -5.99 -9.85 7.68
CA LEU A 321 -6.20 -8.92 6.56
C LEU A 321 -5.26 -9.18 5.37
N PRO A 322 -3.93 -9.38 5.54
CA PRO A 322 -3.04 -9.66 4.41
C PRO A 322 -3.37 -10.98 3.69
N LYS A 323 -3.97 -11.96 4.38
CA LYS A 323 -4.41 -13.22 3.76
C LYS A 323 -5.68 -13.04 2.95
N LEU A 324 -6.66 -12.35 3.51
CA LEU A 324 -7.91 -12.03 2.84
C LEU A 324 -7.67 -11.20 1.57
N ASN A 325 -6.75 -10.25 1.65
CA ASN A 325 -6.38 -9.35 0.55
C ASN A 325 -5.66 -10.04 -0.62
N LYS A 326 -5.24 -11.31 -0.48
CA LYS A 326 -4.64 -12.12 -1.56
C LYS A 326 -5.67 -12.87 -2.40
N ARG A 327 -6.96 -12.86 -2.02
CA ARG A 327 -8.01 -13.61 -2.72
C ARG A 327 -8.24 -13.10 -4.14
N MET A 328 -8.37 -11.79 -4.31
CA MET A 328 -8.63 -11.16 -5.60
C MET A 328 -7.59 -10.07 -5.85
N THR A 329 -6.66 -10.36 -6.74
CA THR A 329 -5.60 -9.43 -7.16
C THR A 329 -5.71 -9.21 -8.67
N ALA A 330 -5.20 -8.10 -9.17
CA ALA A 330 -5.15 -7.83 -10.59
C ALA A 330 -3.92 -7.00 -10.94
N ARG A 331 -3.43 -7.17 -12.16
CA ARG A 331 -2.48 -6.26 -12.78
C ARG A 331 -3.15 -5.62 -13.97
N GLY A 332 -3.01 -4.31 -14.12
CA GLY A 332 -3.58 -3.58 -15.24
C GLY A 332 -2.58 -2.61 -15.85
N THR A 333 -2.78 -2.29 -17.12
CA THR A 333 -2.07 -1.20 -17.80
C THR A 333 -3.08 -0.31 -18.49
N CYS A 334 -2.94 1.00 -18.32
CA CYS A 334 -3.78 2.01 -18.93
C CYS A 334 -2.92 3.04 -19.67
N ALA A 335 -3.59 3.84 -20.52
CA ALA A 335 -3.00 5.07 -21.01
C ALA A 335 -2.60 5.95 -19.81
N GLY A 336 -1.53 6.74 -19.97
CA GLY A 336 -0.96 7.58 -18.92
C GLY A 336 -2.00 8.29 -18.06
N ASN A 337 -1.99 8.04 -16.75
CA ASN A 337 -2.94 8.66 -15.84
C ASN A 337 -2.29 8.89 -14.47
N ALA A 338 -1.95 10.15 -14.18
CA ALA A 338 -1.27 10.53 -12.96
C ALA A 338 -2.17 10.40 -11.72
N ALA A 339 -3.51 10.37 -11.89
CA ALA A 339 -4.48 10.22 -10.81
C ALA A 339 -4.49 8.83 -10.17
N ILE A 340 -3.99 7.81 -10.88
CA ILE A 340 -3.84 6.45 -10.32
C ILE A 340 -2.65 6.44 -9.37
N ARG A 341 -2.92 6.15 -8.10
CA ARG A 341 -1.94 6.20 -7.00
C ARG A 341 -2.12 5.00 -6.08
N ALA A 342 -1.03 4.53 -5.47
CA ALA A 342 -1.11 3.53 -4.41
C ALA A 342 -1.94 4.06 -3.23
N GLY A 343 -2.75 3.22 -2.59
CA GLY A 343 -3.69 3.63 -1.53
C GLY A 343 -5.06 4.07 -2.02
N HIS A 344 -5.16 4.49 -3.27
CA HIS A 344 -6.39 5.00 -3.86
C HIS A 344 -7.22 3.90 -4.52
N VAL A 345 -8.48 4.22 -4.79
CA VAL A 345 -9.45 3.27 -5.36
C VAL A 345 -9.77 3.66 -6.79
N ILE A 346 -9.78 2.66 -7.66
CA ILE A 346 -10.16 2.79 -9.06
C ILE A 346 -11.41 1.95 -9.32
N GLN A 347 -12.28 2.45 -10.19
CA GLN A 347 -13.42 1.72 -10.72
C GLN A 347 -13.01 1.07 -12.05
N VAL A 348 -13.06 -0.25 -12.14
CA VAL A 348 -12.75 -1.01 -13.36
C VAL A 348 -14.06 -1.43 -14.04
N GLU A 349 -14.19 -1.10 -15.33
CA GLU A 349 -15.36 -1.40 -16.15
C GLU A 349 -15.01 -2.16 -17.43
N GLY A 350 -15.99 -2.84 -18.02
CA GLY A 350 -15.83 -3.54 -19.31
C GLY A 350 -15.16 -4.92 -19.21
N VAL A 351 -15.01 -5.46 -17.99
CA VAL A 351 -14.37 -6.76 -17.72
C VAL A 351 -15.34 -7.80 -17.11
N GLY A 352 -16.65 -7.54 -17.20
CA GLY A 352 -17.70 -8.38 -16.65
C GLY A 352 -17.96 -8.18 -15.16
N GLU A 353 -19.06 -8.76 -14.66
CA GLU A 353 -19.54 -8.57 -13.28
C GLU A 353 -18.57 -9.13 -12.23
N THR A 354 -17.88 -10.23 -12.54
CA THR A 354 -16.96 -10.91 -11.62
C THR A 354 -15.71 -10.07 -11.33
N TYR A 355 -15.13 -9.48 -12.38
CA TYR A 355 -13.83 -8.81 -12.31
C TYR A 355 -13.93 -7.28 -12.26
N GLY A 356 -15.08 -6.72 -12.61
CA GLY A 356 -15.31 -5.28 -12.55
C GLY A 356 -15.56 -4.78 -11.13
N GLY A 357 -15.79 -3.47 -11.02
CA GLY A 357 -16.07 -2.80 -9.75
C GLY A 357 -14.85 -2.10 -9.17
N LEU A 358 -14.87 -1.90 -7.85
CA LEU A 358 -13.84 -1.15 -7.13
C LEU A 358 -12.61 -2.02 -6.84
N TRP A 359 -11.44 -1.45 -7.09
CA TRP A 359 -10.14 -2.04 -6.84
C TRP A 359 -9.25 -1.02 -6.12
N ARG A 360 -8.57 -1.45 -5.06
CA ARG A 360 -7.53 -0.64 -4.41
C ARG A 360 -6.20 -0.85 -5.11
N VAL A 361 -5.54 0.23 -5.47
CA VAL A 361 -4.21 0.20 -6.07
C VAL A 361 -3.17 -0.02 -4.97
N VAL A 362 -2.34 -1.05 -5.15
CA VAL A 362 -1.27 -1.47 -4.22
C VAL A 362 0.07 -0.87 -4.64
N SER A 363 0.31 -0.86 -5.94
CA SER A 363 1.50 -0.27 -6.57
C SER A 363 1.09 0.35 -7.90
N VAL A 364 1.81 1.40 -8.29
CA VAL A 364 1.68 2.04 -9.60
C VAL A 364 3.07 2.30 -10.16
N THR A 365 3.29 1.93 -11.41
CA THR A 365 4.47 2.27 -12.19
C THR A 365 4.04 3.16 -13.35
N GLN A 366 4.55 4.38 -13.38
CA GLN A 366 4.34 5.32 -14.48
C GLN A 366 5.60 5.40 -15.31
N THR A 367 5.50 5.07 -16.59
CA THR A 367 6.63 5.07 -17.53
C THR A 367 6.33 6.00 -18.69
N LEU A 368 7.26 6.90 -18.99
CA LEU A 368 7.26 7.73 -20.19
C LEU A 368 8.53 7.42 -20.99
N ASP A 369 8.36 6.97 -22.22
CA ASP A 369 9.46 6.67 -23.16
C ASP A 369 9.04 6.95 -24.61
N SER A 370 9.79 6.44 -25.59
CA SER A 370 9.49 6.61 -27.02
C SER A 370 8.12 6.05 -27.47
N SER A 371 7.50 5.19 -26.66
CA SER A 371 6.17 4.62 -26.91
C SER A 371 5.02 5.43 -26.29
N GLY A 372 5.34 6.53 -25.61
CA GLY A 372 4.40 7.40 -24.91
C GLY A 372 4.35 7.14 -23.42
N TRP A 373 3.32 7.70 -22.77
CA TRP A 373 3.10 7.55 -21.32
C TRP A 373 2.15 6.40 -21.04
N ARG A 374 2.57 5.49 -20.16
CA ARG A 374 1.77 4.37 -19.66
C ARG A 374 1.75 4.35 -18.15
N THR A 375 0.63 3.87 -17.61
CA THR A 375 0.46 3.64 -16.18
C THR A 375 0.08 2.19 -15.95
N THR A 376 1.02 1.43 -15.39
CA THR A 376 0.81 0.05 -14.96
C THR A 376 0.54 0.05 -13.47
N PHE A 377 -0.40 -0.77 -13.01
CA PHE A 377 -0.74 -0.85 -11.60
C PHE A 377 -0.98 -2.31 -11.18
N ASP A 378 -0.60 -2.63 -9.94
CA ASP A 378 -1.10 -3.81 -9.25
C ASP A 378 -2.21 -3.35 -8.30
N ALA A 379 -3.31 -4.09 -8.30
CA ALA A 379 -4.48 -3.79 -7.50
C ALA A 379 -5.02 -5.03 -6.80
N ARG A 380 -5.80 -4.81 -5.74
CA ARG A 380 -6.51 -5.85 -5.01
C ARG A 380 -7.94 -5.40 -4.71
N LYS A 381 -8.84 -6.36 -4.58
CA LYS A 381 -10.22 -6.08 -4.19
C LYS A 381 -10.32 -6.10 -2.67
N GLU A 382 -10.68 -4.97 -2.07
CA GLU A 382 -10.87 -4.90 -0.61
C GLU A 382 -12.15 -5.62 -0.18
N LEU A 383 -12.12 -6.11 1.05
CA LEU A 383 -13.26 -6.75 1.73
C LEU A 383 -14.44 -5.80 1.89
N TRP A 384 -14.14 -4.52 2.11
CA TRP A 384 -15.09 -3.44 2.40
C TRP A 384 -15.80 -2.90 1.16
N PHE A 385 -15.30 -3.24 -0.02
CA PHE A 385 -16.06 -3.07 -1.25
C PHE A 385 -17.13 -4.15 -1.23
N GLY A 386 -18.24 -3.86 -0.54
CA GLY A 386 -19.46 -4.65 -0.64
C GLY A 386 -19.75 -4.98 -2.10
N SER A 387 -20.46 -6.07 -2.37
CA SER A 387 -20.91 -6.37 -3.72
C SER A 387 -21.92 -5.29 -4.14
N ILE A 388 -21.43 -4.13 -4.56
CA ILE A 388 -22.22 -3.10 -5.22
C ILE A 388 -21.97 -3.37 -6.70
N PRO A 389 -22.83 -4.14 -7.38
CA PRO A 389 -22.89 -4.06 -8.82
C PRO A 389 -23.42 -2.67 -9.16
N PRO A 390 -22.66 -1.81 -9.87
CA PRO A 390 -23.33 -0.82 -10.69
C PRO A 390 -24.18 -1.61 -11.69
N ALA A 391 -25.46 -1.26 -11.79
CA ALA A 391 -26.39 -1.87 -12.74
C ALA A 391 -25.72 -1.98 -14.12
N SER A 392 -25.69 -3.21 -14.66
CA SER A 392 -25.27 -3.51 -16.04
C SER A 392 -23.95 -2.86 -16.47
N GLN A 393 -22.81 -3.36 -15.98
CA GLN A 393 -21.50 -3.03 -16.56
C GLN A 393 -21.30 -3.66 -17.95
N GLY A 394 -22.15 -3.34 -18.92
CA GLY A 394 -21.93 -3.58 -20.37
C GLY A 394 -21.54 -5.00 -20.79
N ALA A 395 -21.68 -6.00 -19.91
CA ALA A 395 -21.28 -7.36 -20.17
C ALA A 395 -22.31 -7.95 -21.13
N VAL A 396 -21.93 -8.06 -22.40
CA VAL A 396 -22.70 -8.87 -23.34
C VAL A 396 -22.53 -10.31 -22.87
N ARG A 397 -23.56 -10.86 -22.22
CA ARG A 397 -23.61 -12.30 -21.94
C ARG A 397 -23.56 -13.00 -23.29
N VAL A 398 -22.45 -13.69 -23.56
CA VAL A 398 -22.43 -14.71 -24.60
C VAL A 398 -23.31 -15.83 -24.06
N GLN A 399 -24.58 -15.86 -24.46
CA GLN A 399 -25.43 -17.02 -24.24
C GLN A 399 -24.78 -18.19 -24.99
N GLY A 400 -24.06 -19.03 -24.26
CA GLY A 400 -23.69 -20.38 -24.70
C GLY A 400 -24.95 -21.25 -24.75
N GLY A 401 -25.89 -20.89 -25.62
CA GLY A 401 -27.05 -21.70 -25.93
C GLY A 401 -26.75 -22.49 -27.20
N LEU A 402 -26.64 -23.81 -27.05
CA LEU A 402 -26.79 -24.74 -28.18
C LEU A 402 -27.99 -24.34 -29.03
N LEU A 403 -27.80 -24.39 -30.35
CA LEU A 403 -28.83 -24.44 -31.38
C LEU A 403 -30.15 -25.00 -30.83
N SER A 404 -31.18 -24.15 -30.73
CA SER A 404 -32.55 -24.63 -30.62
C SER A 404 -32.91 -25.31 -31.94
N LEU A 405 -32.94 -26.64 -31.95
CA LEU A 405 -33.57 -27.39 -33.02
C LEU A 405 -35.08 -27.09 -33.01
N PRO A 406 -35.70 -26.81 -34.16
CA PRO A 406 -37.15 -26.65 -34.23
C PRO A 406 -37.78 -28.04 -34.15
N SER A 407 -38.43 -28.35 -33.03
CA SER A 407 -39.35 -29.48 -32.95
C SER A 407 -40.78 -29.00 -33.17
N GLY A 408 -41.24 -29.15 -34.41
CA GLY A 408 -42.52 -29.81 -34.72
C GLY A 408 -43.79 -28.98 -34.62
N ALA A 409 -44.50 -28.97 -35.76
CA ALA A 409 -45.88 -28.56 -36.00
C ALA A 409 -46.92 -29.08 -34.99
#